data_AF-A0A849HC94-F1
#
_entry.id   AF-A0A849HC94-F1
#
_cell.length_a   1.000
_cell.length_b   1.000
_cell.length_c   1.000
_cell.angle_alpha   90.00
_cell.angle_beta   90.00
_cell.angle_gamma   90.00
#
_symmetry.space_group_name_H-M   'P 1'
#
loop_
_entity.id
_entity.type
_entity.pdbx_description
1 polymer ?
#
loop_
_entity_poly.entity_id
_entity_poly.type
_entity_poly.pdbx_seq_one_letter_code
_entity_poly.pdbx_strand_id
1 'polypeptide(L)'
;MRSVAARVFWALVVVYAVLVVGTFLAMPTRVPQHWSGSGVADRWGSRWESLAMLVLLGVLMVAIFGFLAGRLSLTSPWVNLPHKDYWTTPERLPQARAMLRRDLYVLGAIVFVLLCSIPPTMLVASRAADSRLPAWSVVVMLASLVAVVGYAAWMVLGRWRPPAGVGHR
;
A
#
# COMPACT_ATOMS: atom_id res chain seq x y z
N MET A 1 -7.40 13.51 -17.79
CA MET A 1 -6.48 14.02 -16.74
C MET A 1 -6.36 12.98 -15.61
N ARG A 2 -5.16 12.68 -15.12
CA ARG A 2 -4.96 11.73 -13.99
C ARG A 2 -5.45 12.38 -12.69
N SER A 3 -6.15 11.62 -11.83
CA SER A 3 -6.66 12.15 -10.55
C SER A 3 -5.52 12.55 -9.61
N VAL A 4 -5.79 13.42 -8.63
CA VAL A 4 -4.81 13.78 -7.58
C VAL A 4 -4.28 12.52 -6.88
N ALA A 5 -5.17 11.58 -6.52
CA ALA A 5 -4.79 10.31 -5.91
C ALA A 5 -3.80 9.51 -6.78
N ALA A 6 -4.03 9.45 -8.11
CA ALA A 6 -3.10 8.78 -9.02
C ALA A 6 -1.73 9.48 -9.06
N ARG A 7 -1.69 10.82 -9.05
CA ARG A 7 -0.43 11.58 -9.01
C ARG A 7 0.35 11.32 -7.72
N VAL A 8 -0.33 11.35 -6.57
CA VAL A 8 0.27 11.05 -5.26
C VAL A 8 0.82 9.62 -5.23
N PHE A 9 0.03 8.65 -5.68
CA PHE A 9 0.46 7.25 -5.77
C PHE A 9 1.75 7.10 -6.59
N TRP A 10 1.77 7.61 -7.84
CA TRP A 10 2.95 7.49 -8.70
C TRP A 10 4.15 8.26 -8.16
N ALA A 11 3.94 9.41 -7.51
CA ALA A 11 5.03 10.13 -6.84
C ALA A 11 5.64 9.27 -5.72
N LEU A 12 4.82 8.61 -4.90
CA LEU A 12 5.29 7.72 -3.84
C LEU A 12 6.00 6.48 -4.38
N VAL A 13 5.56 5.93 -5.53
CA VAL A 13 6.28 4.85 -6.23
C VAL A 13 7.70 5.29 -6.62
N VAL A 14 7.85 6.51 -7.15
CA VAL A 14 9.16 7.06 -7.50
C VAL A 14 10.01 7.28 -6.24
N VAL A 15 9.43 7.86 -5.19
CA VAL A 15 10.11 8.03 -3.90
C VAL A 15 10.58 6.69 -3.34
N TYR A 16 9.73 5.66 -3.38
CA TYR A 16 10.10 4.31 -2.95
C TYR A 16 11.28 3.76 -3.74
N ALA A 17 11.27 3.88 -5.08
CA ALA A 17 12.38 3.42 -5.91
C ALA A 17 13.69 4.15 -5.56
N VAL A 18 13.64 5.46 -5.35
CA VAL A 18 14.79 6.27 -4.93
C VAL A 18 15.29 5.82 -3.55
N LEU A 19 14.40 5.57 -2.59
CA LEU A 19 14.77 5.10 -1.25
C LEU A 19 15.37 3.70 -1.29
N VAL A 20 14.82 2.78 -2.08
CA VAL A 20 15.39 1.42 -2.24
C VAL A 20 16.80 1.49 -2.79
N VAL A 21 17.02 2.22 -3.89
CA VAL A 21 18.35 2.34 -4.49
C VAL A 21 19.32 3.07 -3.56
N GLY A 22 18.92 4.22 -3.02
CA GLY A 22 19.77 5.03 -2.15
C GLY A 22 20.18 4.31 -0.88
N THR A 23 19.25 3.61 -0.23
CA THR A 23 19.56 2.85 0.99
C THR A 23 20.38 1.60 0.68
N PHE A 24 20.10 0.88 -0.41
CA PHE A 24 20.89 -0.27 -0.83
C PHE A 24 22.38 0.08 -1.01
N LEU A 25 22.67 1.21 -1.65
CA LEU A 25 24.04 1.69 -1.85
C LEU A 25 24.75 2.03 -0.52
N ALA A 26 23.99 2.42 0.50
CA ALA A 26 24.51 2.80 1.81
C ALA A 26 24.51 1.64 2.84
N MET A 27 23.83 0.53 2.54
CA MET A 27 23.70 -0.61 3.45
C MET A 27 24.99 -1.42 3.55
N PRO A 28 25.35 -1.90 4.76
CA PRO A 28 26.41 -2.89 4.94
C PRO A 28 26.06 -4.22 4.28
N THR A 29 27.02 -5.14 4.19
CA THR A 29 26.80 -6.47 3.58
C THR A 29 25.71 -7.26 4.29
N ARG A 30 25.57 -7.09 5.61
CA ARG A 30 24.61 -7.77 6.47
C ARG A 30 23.64 -6.77 7.11
N VAL A 31 22.34 -7.00 6.99
CA VAL A 31 21.28 -6.10 7.46
C VAL A 31 20.20 -6.86 8.23
N PRO A 32 19.55 -6.22 9.22
CA PRO A 32 18.43 -6.82 9.91
C PRO A 32 17.21 -6.90 8.97
N GLN A 33 16.52 -8.04 9.00
CA GLN A 33 15.38 -8.35 8.12
C GLN A 33 14.10 -8.66 8.90
N HIS A 34 14.21 -9.07 10.16
CA HIS A 34 13.07 -9.31 11.04
C HIS A 34 13.41 -8.83 12.45
N TRP A 35 12.38 -8.41 13.16
CA TRP A 35 12.45 -7.95 14.54
C TRP A 35 11.40 -8.69 15.37
N SER A 36 11.80 -9.10 16.56
CA SER A 36 10.91 -9.69 17.55
C SER A 36 9.90 -8.66 18.10
N GLY A 37 8.91 -9.11 18.86
CA GLY A 37 7.93 -8.23 19.52
C GLY A 37 8.53 -7.19 20.47
N SER A 38 9.77 -7.38 20.94
CA SER A 38 10.50 -6.40 21.75
C SER A 38 11.25 -5.33 20.93
N GLY A 39 11.17 -5.42 19.59
CA GLY A 39 11.81 -4.51 18.64
C GLY A 39 13.30 -4.77 18.42
N VAL A 40 13.82 -5.91 18.89
CA VAL A 40 15.21 -6.34 18.67
C VAL A 40 15.30 -7.22 17.42
N ALA A 41 16.29 -6.98 16.57
CA ALA A 41 16.53 -7.76 15.36
C ALA A 41 16.87 -9.21 15.69
N ASP A 42 16.05 -10.15 15.23
CA ASP A 42 16.19 -11.59 15.47
C ASP A 42 16.51 -12.38 14.18
N ARG A 43 16.32 -11.77 13.00
CA ARG A 43 16.78 -12.31 11.72
C ARG A 43 17.60 -11.29 10.95
N TRP A 44 18.68 -11.78 10.37
CA TRP A 44 19.62 -11.02 9.55
C TRP A 44 19.82 -11.71 8.21
N GLY A 45 20.10 -10.93 7.18
CA GLY A 45 20.43 -11.44 5.85
C GLY A 45 21.33 -10.48 5.10
N SER A 46 21.54 -10.75 3.82
CA SER A 46 22.38 -9.89 2.97
C SER A 46 21.62 -8.65 2.47
N ARG A 47 22.37 -7.61 2.10
CA ARG A 47 21.79 -6.45 1.41
C ARG A 47 21.16 -6.80 0.05
N TRP A 48 21.65 -7.86 -0.62
CA TRP A 48 21.13 -8.31 -1.91
C TRP A 48 19.79 -9.04 -1.78
N GLU A 49 19.65 -9.90 -0.77
CA GLU A 49 18.36 -10.51 -0.43
C GLU A 49 17.32 -9.44 -0.08
N SER A 50 17.74 -8.44 0.70
CA SER A 50 16.89 -7.31 1.09
C SER A 50 16.46 -6.49 -0.12
N LEU A 51 17.38 -6.20 -1.04
CA LEU A 51 17.06 -5.53 -2.31
C LEU A 51 16.04 -6.33 -3.14
N ALA A 52 16.28 -7.63 -3.32
CA ALA A 52 15.39 -8.49 -4.10
C ALA A 52 13.97 -8.50 -3.51
N MET A 53 13.85 -8.63 -2.19
CA MET A 53 12.56 -8.57 -1.50
C MET A 53 11.87 -7.21 -1.67
N LEU A 54 12.59 -6.09 -1.50
CA LEU A 54 12.04 -4.75 -1.65
C LEU A 54 11.58 -4.47 -3.09
N VAL A 55 12.36 -4.87 -4.09
CA VAL A 55 12.00 -4.74 -5.50
C VAL A 55 10.77 -5.57 -5.82
N LEU A 56 10.76 -6.85 -5.41
CA LEU A 56 9.61 -7.74 -5.62
C LEU A 56 8.33 -7.18 -5.00
N LEU A 57 8.41 -6.73 -3.75
CA LEU A 57 7.28 -6.14 -3.04
C LEU A 57 6.77 -4.87 -3.74
N GLY A 58 7.68 -3.98 -4.13
CA GLY A 58 7.33 -2.76 -4.86
C GLY A 58 6.64 -3.05 -6.19
N VAL A 59 7.18 -3.96 -7.01
CA VAL A 59 6.61 -4.37 -8.29
C VAL A 59 5.23 -4.99 -8.10
N LEU A 60 5.07 -5.88 -7.12
CA LEU A 60 3.79 -6.50 -6.81
C LEU A 60 2.75 -5.44 -6.40
N MET A 61 3.12 -4.48 -5.56
CA MET A 61 2.21 -3.40 -5.16
C MET A 61 1.85 -2.46 -6.32
N VAL A 62 2.77 -2.17 -7.24
CA VAL A 62 2.47 -1.43 -8.47
C VAL A 62 1.49 -2.22 -9.36
N ALA A 63 1.68 -3.53 -9.49
CA ALA A 63 0.76 -4.37 -10.25
C ALA A 63 -0.64 -4.38 -9.62
N ILE A 64 -0.74 -4.56 -8.31
CA ILE A 64 -2.03 -4.58 -7.60
C ILE A 64 -2.73 -3.22 -7.67
N PHE A 65 -2.08 -2.13 -7.27
CA PHE A 65 -2.78 -0.84 -7.13
C PHE A 65 -2.72 0.03 -8.40
N GLY A 66 -1.65 -0.08 -9.19
CA GLY A 66 -1.48 0.69 -10.42
C GLY A 66 -2.20 0.07 -11.60
N PHE A 67 -2.02 -1.23 -11.83
CA PHE A 67 -2.58 -1.92 -13.00
C PHE A 67 -4.04 -2.33 -12.81
N LEU A 68 -4.42 -2.93 -11.67
CA LEU A 68 -5.83 -3.31 -11.45
C LEU A 68 -6.77 -2.09 -11.45
N ALA A 69 -6.29 -0.92 -11.01
CA ALA A 69 -7.08 0.32 -11.01
C ALA A 69 -7.60 0.73 -12.40
N GLY A 70 -6.97 0.28 -13.49
CA GLY A 70 -7.44 0.53 -14.86
C GLY A 70 -8.12 -0.65 -15.55
N ARG A 71 -8.05 -1.86 -14.96
CA ARG A 71 -8.39 -3.11 -15.67
C ARG A 71 -9.38 -4.02 -14.93
N LEU A 72 -9.71 -3.72 -13.66
CA LEU A 72 -10.60 -4.57 -12.88
C LEU A 72 -12.04 -4.51 -13.43
N SER A 73 -12.59 -5.69 -13.76
CA SER A 73 -13.99 -5.80 -14.12
C SER A 73 -14.86 -5.90 -12.87
N LEU A 74 -15.71 -4.89 -12.63
CA LEU A 74 -16.65 -4.88 -11.51
C LEU A 74 -17.74 -5.96 -11.61
N THR A 75 -18.00 -6.48 -12.81
CA THR A 75 -18.96 -7.57 -13.02
C THR A 75 -18.37 -8.95 -12.77
N SER A 76 -17.04 -9.05 -12.58
CA SER A 76 -16.37 -10.33 -12.28
C SER A 76 -16.89 -10.92 -10.97
N PRO A 77 -17.21 -12.23 -10.90
CA PRO A 77 -17.66 -12.87 -9.65
C PRO A 77 -16.59 -12.80 -8.55
N TRP A 78 -15.32 -12.69 -8.92
CA TRP A 78 -14.18 -12.59 -8.00
C TRP A 78 -14.05 -11.23 -7.30
N VAL A 79 -14.78 -10.22 -7.76
CA VAL A 79 -14.79 -8.88 -7.14
C VAL A 79 -15.92 -8.82 -6.13
N ASN A 80 -15.56 -8.79 -4.85
CA ASN A 80 -16.48 -8.51 -3.77
C ASN A 80 -16.70 -7.00 -3.66
N LEU A 81 -17.88 -6.53 -4.05
CA LEU A 81 -18.28 -5.13 -4.00
C LEU A 81 -19.53 -5.00 -3.13
N PRO A 82 -19.55 -4.10 -2.13
CA PRO A 82 -20.77 -3.80 -1.39
C PRO A 82 -21.88 -3.35 -2.33
N HIS A 83 -23.09 -3.88 -2.17
CA HIS A 83 -24.25 -3.56 -3.02
C HIS A 83 -23.96 -3.72 -4.52
N LYS A 84 -23.30 -4.81 -4.90
CA LYS A 84 -22.82 -5.06 -6.26
C LYS A 84 -23.90 -4.84 -7.32
N ASP A 85 -25.07 -5.44 -7.15
CA ASP A 85 -26.18 -5.36 -8.11
C ASP A 85 -26.61 -3.92 -8.40
N TYR A 86 -26.57 -3.06 -7.37
CA TYR A 86 -26.85 -1.63 -7.53
C TYR A 86 -25.80 -0.96 -8.43
N TRP A 87 -24.50 -1.21 -8.18
CA TRP A 87 -23.38 -0.55 -8.85
C TRP A 87 -23.02 -1.09 -10.23
N THR A 88 -23.41 -2.33 -10.53
CA THR A 88 -23.11 -2.98 -11.83
C THR A 88 -24.16 -2.74 -12.91
N THR A 89 -25.20 -1.95 -12.61
CA THR A 89 -26.15 -1.45 -13.62
C THR A 89 -25.45 -0.61 -14.70
N PRO A 90 -25.88 -0.66 -15.98
CA PRO A 90 -25.23 0.07 -17.08
C PRO A 90 -25.07 1.57 -16.80
N GLU A 91 -26.04 2.19 -16.12
CA GLU A 91 -26.08 3.61 -15.83
C GLU A 91 -25.03 4.02 -14.78
N ARG A 92 -24.72 3.14 -13.82
CA ARG A 92 -23.86 3.44 -12.66
C ARG A 92 -22.46 2.85 -12.79
N LEU A 93 -22.29 1.85 -13.65
CA LEU A 93 -21.02 1.18 -13.85
C LEU A 93 -19.85 2.13 -14.18
N PRO A 94 -20.00 3.18 -15.01
CA PRO A 94 -18.93 4.16 -15.23
C PRO A 94 -18.51 4.91 -13.97
N GLN A 95 -19.48 5.33 -13.15
CA GLN A 95 -19.24 5.99 -11.87
C GLN A 95 -18.56 5.04 -10.88
N ALA A 96 -19.05 3.81 -10.76
CA ALA A 96 -18.46 2.79 -9.89
C ALA A 96 -17.00 2.52 -10.28
N ARG A 97 -16.69 2.38 -11.57
CA ARG A 97 -15.30 2.21 -12.06
C ARG A 97 -14.42 3.40 -11.68
N ALA A 98 -14.93 4.63 -11.80
CA ALA A 98 -14.18 5.83 -11.43
C ALA A 98 -13.91 5.90 -9.91
N MET A 99 -14.90 5.53 -9.09
CA MET A 99 -14.78 5.45 -7.63
C MET A 99 -13.75 4.40 -7.21
N LEU A 100 -13.87 3.17 -7.72
CA LEU A 100 -12.94 2.08 -7.42
C LEU A 100 -11.51 2.44 -7.81
N ARG A 101 -11.32 2.99 -9.01
CA ARG A 101 -9.99 3.41 -9.47
C ARG A 101 -9.37 4.43 -8.51
N ARG A 102 -10.16 5.41 -8.06
CA ARG A 102 -9.69 6.39 -7.06
C ARG A 102 -9.33 5.69 -5.75
N ASP A 103 -10.14 4.75 -5.30
CA ASP A 103 -9.93 4.02 -4.05
C ASP A 103 -8.68 3.16 -4.07
N LEU A 104 -8.43 2.45 -5.18
CA LEU A 104 -7.20 1.68 -5.37
C LEU A 104 -5.95 2.57 -5.35
N TYR A 105 -6.00 3.77 -5.94
CA TYR A 105 -4.88 4.71 -5.84
C TYR A 105 -4.67 5.27 -4.43
N VAL A 106 -5.75 5.52 -3.67
CA VAL A 106 -5.62 5.99 -2.27
C VAL A 106 -5.04 4.89 -1.39
N LEU A 107 -5.59 3.67 -1.46
CA LEU A 107 -5.04 2.51 -0.74
C LEU A 107 -3.59 2.25 -1.13
N GLY A 108 -3.29 2.25 -2.43
CA GLY A 108 -1.94 2.11 -2.93
C GLY A 108 -1.01 3.19 -2.37
N ALA A 109 -1.45 4.45 -2.31
CA ALA A 109 -0.64 5.53 -1.74
C ALA A 109 -0.33 5.29 -0.26
N ILE A 110 -1.33 4.88 0.55
CA ILE A 110 -1.11 4.56 1.97
C ILE A 110 -0.14 3.38 2.12
N VAL A 111 -0.29 2.33 1.30
CA VAL A 111 0.63 1.19 1.28
C VAL A 111 2.04 1.62 0.87
N PHE A 112 2.18 2.52 -0.10
CA PHE A 112 3.49 3.04 -0.49
C PHE A 112 4.13 3.93 0.59
N VAL A 113 3.36 4.63 1.43
CA VAL A 113 3.90 5.31 2.62
C VAL A 113 4.55 4.30 3.57
N LEU A 114 3.86 3.19 3.86
CA LEU A 114 4.41 2.08 4.64
C LEU A 114 5.69 1.54 3.99
N LEU A 115 5.65 1.20 2.70
CA LEU A 115 6.81 0.66 1.97
C LEU A 115 8.00 1.64 1.98
N CYS A 116 7.76 2.94 1.80
CA CYS A 116 8.80 3.97 1.85
C CYS A 116 9.53 4.02 3.21
N SER A 117 8.89 3.64 4.31
CA SER A 117 9.56 3.58 5.62
C SER A 117 10.53 2.41 5.78
N ILE A 118 10.36 1.32 5.01
CA ILE A 118 11.10 0.08 5.22
C ILE A 118 12.59 0.22 4.87
N PRO A 119 13.01 0.68 3.68
CA PRO A 119 14.43 0.76 3.33
C PRO A 119 15.25 1.65 4.29
N PRO A 120 14.78 2.86 4.66
CA PRO A 120 15.49 3.69 5.65
C PRO A 120 15.54 3.03 7.03
N THR A 121 14.48 2.33 7.44
CA THR A 121 14.46 1.57 8.71
C THR A 121 15.56 0.53 8.75
N MET A 122 15.69 -0.28 7.69
CA MET A 122 16.73 -1.30 7.59
C MET A 122 18.14 -0.67 7.65
N LEU A 123 18.34 0.46 6.96
CA LEU A 123 19.62 1.17 6.98
C LEU A 123 19.96 1.72 8.37
N VAL A 124 19.02 2.44 9.00
CA VAL A 124 19.24 3.02 10.34
C VAL A 124 19.48 1.92 11.36
N ALA A 125 18.66 0.87 11.36
CA ALA A 125 18.82 -0.26 12.28
C ALA A 125 20.14 -1.01 12.05
N SER A 126 20.59 -1.14 10.80
CA SER A 126 21.89 -1.79 10.50
C SER A 126 23.11 -1.03 11.04
N ARG A 127 22.95 0.25 11.38
CA ARG A 127 24.01 1.11 11.93
C ARG A 127 23.86 1.39 13.42
N ALA A 128 22.71 1.07 14.01
CA ALA A 128 22.45 1.26 15.42
C ALA A 128 23.16 0.17 16.25
N ALA A 129 23.79 0.56 17.36
CA ALA A 129 24.54 -0.36 18.23
C ALA A 129 23.66 -1.50 18.78
N ASP A 130 22.37 -1.23 19.00
CA ASP A 130 21.39 -2.20 19.50
C ASP A 130 20.53 -2.82 18.39
N SER A 131 20.67 -2.35 17.15
CA SER A 131 19.91 -2.79 15.97
C SER A 131 18.40 -2.79 16.14
N ARG A 132 17.87 -1.92 17.02
CA ARG A 132 16.45 -1.85 17.32
C ARG A 132 15.67 -1.13 16.23
N LEU A 133 14.37 -1.40 16.18
CA LEU A 133 13.45 -0.61 15.37
C LEU A 133 13.45 0.86 15.84
N PRO A 134 13.71 1.82 14.94
CA PRO A 134 13.53 3.23 15.24
C PRO A 134 12.07 3.54 15.61
N ALA A 135 11.83 4.34 16.64
CA ALA A 135 10.45 4.66 17.08
C ALA A 135 9.59 5.29 15.98
N TRP A 136 10.20 6.13 15.13
CA TRP A 136 9.48 6.77 14.01
C TRP A 136 8.95 5.74 13.01
N SER A 137 9.66 4.63 12.77
CA SER A 137 9.23 3.64 11.79
C SER A 137 8.05 2.84 12.32
N VAL A 138 8.05 2.50 13.61
CA VAL A 138 6.91 1.88 14.29
C VAL A 138 5.67 2.77 14.18
N VAL A 139 5.80 4.07 14.43
CA VAL A 139 4.69 5.01 14.30
C VAL A 139 4.16 5.05 12.87
N VAL A 140 5.03 5.15 11.86
CA VAL A 140 4.60 5.14 10.45
C VAL A 140 3.92 3.81 10.07
N MET A 141 4.45 2.68 10.54
CA MET A 141 3.87 1.36 10.27
C MET A 141 2.48 1.22 10.87
N LEU A 142 2.31 1.59 12.14
CA LEU A 142 1.01 1.55 12.83
C LEU A 142 0.02 2.54 12.23
N ALA A 143 0.45 3.78 11.95
CA ALA A 143 -0.39 4.79 11.33
C ALA A 143 -0.86 4.36 9.94
N SER A 144 0.03 3.75 9.14
CA SER A 144 -0.34 3.23 7.81
C SER A 144 -1.31 2.07 7.91
N LEU A 145 -1.13 1.15 8.87
CA LEU A 145 -2.06 0.05 9.11
C LEU A 145 -3.45 0.56 9.51
N VAL A 146 -3.51 1.49 10.46
CA VAL A 146 -4.77 2.13 10.88
C VAL A 146 -5.41 2.87 9.71
N ALA A 147 -4.63 3.57 8.89
CA ALA A 147 -5.13 4.28 7.71
C ALA A 147 -5.69 3.31 6.65
N VAL A 148 -5.04 2.18 6.37
CA VAL A 148 -5.56 1.16 5.44
C VAL A 148 -6.88 0.58 5.97
N VAL A 149 -6.91 0.15 7.23
CA VAL A 149 -8.10 -0.45 7.85
C VAL A 149 -9.24 0.56 7.92
N GLY A 150 -8.96 1.78 8.38
CA GLY A 150 -9.94 2.86 8.47
C GLY A 150 -10.50 3.25 7.11
N TYR A 151 -9.65 3.37 6.09
CA TYR A 151 -10.10 3.67 4.73
C TYR A 151 -10.93 2.52 4.15
N ALA A 152 -10.51 1.27 4.34
CA ALA A 152 -11.26 0.09 3.92
C ALA A 152 -12.64 -0.01 4.61
N ALA A 153 -12.70 0.24 5.91
CA ALA A 153 -13.94 0.30 6.66
C ALA A 153 -14.85 1.42 6.15
N TRP A 154 -14.32 2.62 5.93
CA TRP A 154 -15.10 3.73 5.37
C TRP A 154 -15.63 3.44 3.96
N MET A 155 -14.84 2.75 3.12
CA MET A 155 -15.30 2.30 1.81
C MET A 155 -16.53 1.41 1.92
N VAL A 156 -16.45 0.38 2.77
CA VAL A 156 -17.51 -0.63 2.93
C VAL A 156 -18.74 -0.04 3.63
N LEU A 157 -18.54 0.72 4.70
CA LEU A 157 -19.61 1.17 5.60
C LEU A 157 -20.28 2.47 5.16
N GLY A 158 -19.64 3.24 4.29
CA GLY A 158 -20.10 4.59 3.92
C GLY A 158 -20.09 4.81 2.41
N ARG A 159 -18.89 4.84 1.82
CA ARG A 159 -18.71 5.34 0.45
C ARG A 159 -19.46 4.55 -0.61
N TRP A 160 -19.52 3.22 -0.48
CA TRP A 160 -20.17 2.33 -1.43
C TRP A 160 -21.63 2.03 -1.10
N ARG A 161 -22.22 2.73 -0.13
CA ARG A 161 -23.66 2.64 0.13
C ARG A 161 -24.47 3.38 -0.95
N PRO A 162 -25.55 2.78 -1.47
CA PRO A 162 -26.53 3.48 -2.28
C PRO A 162 -27.15 4.68 -1.52
N PRO A 163 -27.61 5.73 -2.24
CA PRO A 163 -28.40 6.80 -1.65
C PRO A 163 -29.66 6.27 -0.95
N ALA A 164 -30.03 6.88 0.17
CA ALA A 164 -31.25 6.54 0.90
C ALA A 164 -32.49 6.69 -0.02
N GLY A 165 -33.33 5.65 -0.06
CA GLY A 165 -34.58 5.64 -0.85
C GLY A 165 -34.55 4.78 -2.11
N VAL A 166 -33.40 4.24 -2.52
CA VAL A 166 -33.35 3.24 -3.61
C VAL A 166 -33.52 1.84 -3.00
N GLY A 167 -34.77 1.39 -2.92
CA GLY A 167 -35.12 0.07 -2.38
C GLY A 167 -34.46 -1.09 -3.14
N HIS A 168 -34.14 -2.16 -2.41
CA HIS A 168 -33.80 -3.46 -2.96
C HIS A 168 -35.03 -3.99 -3.72
N ARG A 169 -35.09 -3.75 -5.03
CA ARG A 169 -35.99 -4.45 -5.94
C ARG A 169 -35.19 -5.50 -6.71
#